data_AF-A0AA96HKK2-F1
#
_entry.id   AF-A0AA96HKK2-F1
#
_cell.length_a   1.000
_cell.length_b   1.000
_cell.length_c   1.000
_cell.angle_alpha   90.00
_cell.angle_beta   90.00
_cell.angle_gamma   90.00
#
_symmetry.space_group_name_H-M   'P 1'
#
loop_
_entity.id
_entity.type
_entity.pdbx_description
1 polymer ?
#
loop_
_entity_poly.entity_id
_entity_poly.type
_entity_poly.pdbx_seq_one_letter_code
_entity_poly.pdbx_strand_id
1 'polypeptide(L)'
;MKALVTLALVFSFISNSAFSAEAHKVQCGKDPLALKKYLTSAAREVTAELLIFGKCEGSLLLNGFSNLTLKGGGDNATILGGLSDASAAVIDIKSAYIVLDNLTLFHAQSQTAVRASLNSNVFLNRVASHIDKPSDAFSPSYSANSNSNIIVTGMDGGMFRASTSSHIDFQAGNKNIQVLVTDNSVVNATSSHFNAVQTWGNGYFYSGEKSAVDKLQIYSKGTVEVSNTEVKHLEMTGSNLFGAYYGSKVSGPFSLTGKGIIFEIDGSTLENWQGIDNPNAQVGGHDASINGKVFKGWTWTGEVPK
;
A
#
# COMPACT_ATOMS: atom_id res chain seq x y z
N MET A 1 -27.98 -18.45 12.18
CA MET A 1 -28.32 -17.02 12.10
C MET A 1 -27.03 -16.22 12.00
N LYS A 2 -26.57 -15.92 10.78
CA LYS A 2 -25.40 -15.05 10.54
C LYS A 2 -25.92 -13.78 9.88
N ALA A 3 -25.83 -12.67 10.60
CA ALA A 3 -26.06 -11.34 10.04
C ALA A 3 -24.83 -10.99 9.20
N LEU A 4 -25.02 -10.97 7.88
CA LEU A 4 -24.04 -10.47 6.93
C LEU A 4 -24.14 -8.94 6.95
N VAL A 5 -23.26 -8.26 7.69
CA VAL A 5 -23.15 -6.81 7.61
C VAL A 5 -22.28 -6.48 6.41
N THR A 6 -22.90 -6.40 5.23
CA THR A 6 -22.28 -5.88 4.02
C THR A 6 -22.35 -4.36 4.09
N LEU A 7 -21.29 -3.72 4.58
CA LEU A 7 -21.16 -2.26 4.51
C LEU A 7 -20.69 -1.90 3.10
N ALA A 8 -21.62 -1.83 2.15
CA ALA A 8 -21.35 -1.26 0.83
C ALA A 8 -21.31 0.27 0.96
N LEU A 9 -20.09 0.83 0.98
CA LEU A 9 -19.88 2.27 0.77
C LEU A 9 -20.20 2.60 -0.69
N VAL A 10 -21.43 3.04 -0.92
CA VAL A 10 -21.85 3.64 -2.19
C VAL A 10 -21.23 5.03 -2.27
N PHE A 11 -20.14 5.18 -3.03
CA PHE A 11 -19.68 6.49 -3.45
C PHE A 11 -20.60 6.99 -4.58
N SER A 12 -21.50 7.90 -4.24
CA SER A 12 -22.20 8.73 -5.21
C SER A 12 -21.19 9.70 -5.84
N PHE A 13 -20.89 9.51 -7.12
CA PHE A 13 -20.22 10.50 -7.94
C PHE A 13 -21.11 11.76 -8.02
N ILE A 14 -20.77 12.78 -7.23
CA ILE A 14 -21.23 14.13 -7.51
C ILE A 14 -20.44 14.58 -8.74
N SER A 15 -21.11 14.58 -9.89
CA SER A 15 -20.63 15.27 -11.08
C SER A 15 -20.58 16.77 -10.78
N ASN A 16 -19.43 17.25 -10.30
CA ASN A 16 -19.18 18.67 -10.18
C ASN A 16 -19.08 19.26 -11.59
N SER A 17 -20.05 20.10 -11.90
CA SER A 17 -20.04 21.09 -12.97
C SER A 17 -18.65 21.73 -13.10
N ALA A 18 -18.18 21.75 -14.35
CA ALA A 18 -16.86 22.21 -14.77
C ALA A 18 -16.56 23.65 -14.30
N PHE A 19 -15.67 23.76 -13.30
CA PHE A 19 -14.83 24.93 -13.13
C PHE A 19 -13.50 24.61 -13.80
N SER A 20 -13.29 25.09 -15.03
CA SER A 20 -11.99 25.01 -15.69
C SER A 20 -11.06 26.04 -15.04
N ALA A 21 -10.52 25.70 -13.86
CA ALA A 21 -9.37 26.38 -13.32
C ALA A 21 -8.17 26.04 -14.22
N GLU A 22 -7.69 27.00 -14.99
CA GLU A 22 -6.53 26.81 -15.85
C GLU A 22 -5.33 26.43 -14.97
N ALA A 23 -4.72 25.27 -15.25
CA ALA A 23 -3.65 24.74 -14.42
C ALA A 23 -2.43 25.69 -14.42
N HIS A 24 -1.94 26.03 -13.23
CA HIS A 24 -0.82 26.97 -13.09
C HIS A 24 0.50 26.25 -13.39
N LYS A 25 1.29 26.80 -14.32
CA LYS A 25 2.57 26.22 -14.73
C LYS A 25 3.70 26.67 -13.81
N VAL A 26 4.38 25.72 -13.18
CA VAL A 26 5.55 25.94 -12.33
C VAL A 26 6.82 25.54 -13.09
N GLN A 27 7.70 26.50 -13.36
CA GLN A 27 8.89 26.35 -14.21
C GLN A 27 10.18 26.23 -13.38
N CYS A 28 10.41 25.06 -12.79
CA CYS A 28 11.57 24.82 -11.93
C CYS A 28 12.91 24.75 -12.69
N GLY A 29 12.90 24.56 -14.01
CA GLY A 29 14.10 24.68 -14.84
C GLY A 29 14.72 26.08 -14.88
N LYS A 30 13.94 27.13 -14.59
CA LYS A 30 14.42 28.52 -14.52
C LYS A 30 14.66 28.99 -13.09
N ASP A 31 13.80 28.56 -12.16
CA ASP A 31 13.90 28.86 -10.74
C ASP A 31 13.61 27.57 -9.95
N PRO A 32 14.65 26.85 -9.49
CA PRO A 32 14.49 25.59 -8.76
C PRO A 32 13.58 25.69 -7.52
N LEU A 33 13.42 26.89 -6.94
CA LEU A 33 12.58 27.13 -5.78
C LEU A 33 11.16 27.60 -6.13
N ALA A 34 10.78 27.68 -7.41
CA ALA A 34 9.50 28.22 -7.85
C ALA A 34 8.30 27.51 -7.20
N LEU A 35 8.33 26.17 -7.11
CA LEU A 35 7.26 25.38 -6.50
C LEU A 35 7.10 25.72 -5.01
N LYS A 36 8.21 25.74 -4.27
CA LYS A 36 8.20 26.05 -2.83
C LYS A 36 7.73 27.47 -2.57
N LYS A 37 8.18 28.45 -3.37
CA LYS A 37 7.72 29.84 -3.30
C LYS A 37 6.22 29.94 -3.54
N TYR A 38 5.72 29.31 -4.60
CA TYR A 38 4.30 29.30 -4.94
C TYR A 38 3.45 28.77 -3.77
N LEU A 39 3.79 27.58 -3.27
CA LEU A 39 3.06 26.92 -2.19
C LEU A 39 3.10 27.69 -0.87
N THR A 40 4.16 28.46 -0.61
CA THR A 40 4.27 29.32 0.58
C THR A 40 3.44 30.60 0.44
N SER A 41 3.32 31.13 -0.78
CA SER A 41 2.58 32.36 -1.07
C SER A 41 1.08 32.16 -1.31
N ALA A 42 0.66 30.95 -1.70
CA ALA A 42 -0.72 30.66 -2.00
C ALA A 42 -1.58 30.70 -0.73
N ALA A 43 -2.71 31.41 -0.77
CA ALA A 43 -3.74 31.28 0.24
C ALA A 43 -4.24 29.82 0.25
N ARG A 44 -4.45 29.22 1.43
CA ARG A 44 -4.76 27.78 1.59
C ARG A 44 -6.08 27.32 0.96
N GLU A 45 -6.86 28.25 0.40
CA GLU A 45 -8.18 28.00 -0.21
C GLU A 45 -8.12 27.61 -1.70
N VAL A 46 -6.93 27.54 -2.33
CA VAL A 46 -6.86 27.24 -3.76
C VAL A 46 -7.06 25.75 -4.01
N THR A 47 -8.21 25.39 -4.60
CA THR A 47 -8.33 24.22 -5.48
C THR A 47 -7.41 24.46 -6.66
N ALA A 48 -6.17 23.97 -6.59
CA ALA A 48 -5.13 24.27 -7.56
C ALA A 48 -4.64 23.01 -8.23
N GLU A 49 -4.60 23.02 -9.56
CA GLU A 49 -3.75 22.12 -10.34
C GLU A 49 -2.47 22.86 -10.72
N LEU A 50 -1.32 22.33 -10.28
CA LEU A 50 0.01 22.84 -10.62
C LEU A 50 0.69 21.88 -11.59
N LEU A 51 1.01 22.38 -12.79
CA LEU A 51 1.81 21.66 -13.79
C LEU A 51 3.29 21.99 -13.61
N ILE A 52 4.07 21.01 -13.14
CA ILE A 52 5.47 21.15 -12.78
C ILE A 52 6.37 20.77 -13.96
N PHE A 53 7.34 21.63 -14.28
CA PHE A 53 8.33 21.40 -15.33
C PHE A 53 9.76 21.55 -14.80
N GLY A 54 10.60 20.56 -15.09
CA GLY A 54 12.00 20.53 -14.67
C GLY A 54 12.19 20.06 -13.22
N LYS A 55 13.35 20.40 -12.65
CA LYS A 55 13.79 19.94 -11.32
C LYS A 55 13.54 21.01 -10.26
N CYS A 56 12.59 20.78 -9.37
CA CYS A 56 12.33 21.62 -8.20
C CYS A 56 13.18 21.15 -7.02
N GLU A 57 13.65 22.08 -6.20
CA GLU A 57 14.49 21.81 -5.04
C GLU A 57 13.76 22.05 -3.70
N GLY A 58 14.08 21.20 -2.74
CA GLY A 58 13.73 21.34 -1.34
C GLY A 58 12.45 20.59 -0.96
N SER A 59 12.41 20.14 0.30
CA SER A 59 11.23 19.48 0.83
C SER A 59 10.03 20.44 0.93
N LEU A 60 8.85 19.87 0.72
CA LEU A 60 7.55 20.54 0.71
C LEU A 60 6.72 20.12 1.92
N LEU A 61 6.15 21.11 2.61
CA LEU A 61 5.13 20.88 3.64
C LEU A 61 3.77 21.30 3.08
N LEU A 62 2.88 20.32 2.87
CA LEU A 62 1.52 20.54 2.38
C LEU A 62 0.56 20.35 3.54
N ASN A 63 0.17 21.46 4.19
CA ASN A 63 -0.65 21.44 5.41
C ASN A 63 -1.98 22.18 5.23
N GLY A 64 -3.09 21.49 5.46
CA GLY A 64 -4.43 22.08 5.46
C GLY A 64 -5.00 22.40 4.07
N PHE A 65 -4.43 21.85 2.99
CA PHE A 65 -4.98 22.03 1.65
C PHE A 65 -6.26 21.20 1.49
N SER A 66 -7.35 21.84 1.06
CA SER A 66 -8.64 21.19 0.84
C SER A 66 -8.68 20.36 -0.44
N ASN A 67 -7.91 20.75 -1.48
CA ASN A 67 -7.68 19.99 -2.70
C ASN A 67 -6.52 20.60 -3.51
N LEU A 68 -5.35 19.95 -3.56
CA LEU A 68 -4.21 20.40 -4.36
C LEU A 68 -3.69 19.26 -5.23
N THR A 69 -3.56 19.51 -6.53
CA THR A 69 -2.96 18.58 -7.49
C THR A 69 -1.58 19.10 -7.91
N LEU A 70 -0.55 18.30 -7.66
CA LEU A 70 0.79 18.50 -8.20
C LEU A 70 1.01 17.49 -9.32
N LYS A 71 1.12 17.98 -10.55
CA LYS A 71 1.19 17.13 -11.74
C LYS A 71 2.42 17.44 -12.58
N GLY A 72 3.13 16.42 -13.02
CA GLY A 72 4.22 16.60 -13.98
C GLY A 72 3.71 17.01 -15.35
N GLY A 73 4.21 18.14 -15.86
CA GLY A 73 3.90 18.64 -17.20
C GLY A 73 4.64 17.93 -18.34
N GLY A 74 5.48 16.94 -18.03
CA GLY A 74 6.26 16.12 -18.96
C GLY A 74 7.20 15.17 -18.21
N ASP A 75 8.04 14.42 -18.93
CA ASP A 75 8.84 13.29 -18.41
C ASP A 75 9.91 13.67 -17.38
N ASN A 76 10.17 14.96 -17.18
CA ASN A 76 11.27 15.47 -16.35
C ASN A 76 10.78 16.27 -15.12
N ALA A 77 9.53 16.11 -14.70
CA ALA A 77 9.02 16.75 -13.50
C ALA A 77 9.59 16.06 -12.25
N THR A 78 10.58 16.70 -11.62
CA THR A 78 11.32 16.12 -10.51
C THR A 78 11.27 17.03 -9.30
N ILE A 79 11.13 16.44 -8.11
CA ILE A 79 11.30 17.13 -6.83
C ILE A 79 12.46 16.49 -6.09
N LEU A 80 13.50 17.29 -5.83
CA LEU A 80 14.71 16.88 -5.13
C LEU A 80 14.59 17.24 -3.64
N GLY A 81 14.49 16.22 -2.79
CA GLY A 81 14.73 16.37 -1.36
C GLY A 81 16.16 16.83 -1.12
N GLY A 82 16.35 17.80 -0.23
CA GLY A 82 17.70 18.23 0.12
C GLY A 82 18.44 17.11 0.86
N LEU A 83 19.65 16.76 0.41
CA LEU A 83 20.47 15.71 1.02
C LEU A 83 20.87 16.00 2.47
N SER A 84 20.85 17.28 2.87
CA SER A 84 21.07 17.75 4.23
C SER A 84 19.80 18.32 4.88
N ASP A 85 18.63 18.11 4.26
CA ASP A 85 17.38 18.65 4.76
C ASP A 85 16.95 17.83 5.99
N ALA A 86 16.74 18.52 7.11
CA ALA A 86 16.27 17.91 8.35
C ALA A 86 14.81 17.43 8.25
N SER A 87 14.13 17.72 7.14
CA SER A 87 12.80 17.18 6.85
C SER A 87 12.80 15.65 6.85
N ALA A 88 11.76 15.06 7.42
CA ALA A 88 11.53 13.62 7.40
C ALA A 88 10.96 13.10 6.06
N ALA A 89 10.57 14.01 5.16
CA ALA A 89 10.04 13.66 3.85
C ALA A 89 10.39 14.70 2.77
N VAL A 90 10.40 14.28 1.49
CA VAL A 90 10.42 15.21 0.35
C VAL A 90 9.10 15.95 0.24
N ILE A 91 7.98 15.22 0.38
CA ILE A 91 6.64 15.82 0.48
C ILE A 91 5.98 15.33 1.77
N ASP A 92 5.88 16.22 2.75
CA ASP A 92 5.21 15.99 4.03
C ASP A 92 3.80 16.57 3.98
N ILE A 93 2.79 15.71 4.06
CA ILE A 93 1.37 16.04 3.89
C ILE A 93 0.67 15.90 5.23
N LYS A 94 0.00 16.97 5.68
CA LYS A 94 -0.67 17.06 6.98
C LYS A 94 -2.07 17.62 6.84
N SER A 95 -3.06 16.91 7.37
CA SER A 95 -4.47 17.33 7.37
C SER A 95 -4.92 17.93 6.03
N ALA A 96 -4.54 17.27 4.92
CA ALA A 96 -4.72 17.78 3.58
C ALA A 96 -5.21 16.71 2.60
N TYR A 97 -5.83 17.16 1.51
CA TYR A 97 -6.22 16.35 0.37
C TYR A 97 -5.33 16.70 -0.82
N ILE A 98 -4.48 15.76 -1.23
CA ILE A 98 -3.43 16.00 -2.24
C ILE A 98 -3.48 14.93 -3.33
N VAL A 99 -3.32 15.35 -4.58
CA VAL A 99 -3.06 14.47 -5.72
C VAL A 99 -1.65 14.71 -6.23
N LEU A 100 -0.85 13.65 -6.33
CA LEU A 100 0.47 13.66 -6.94
C LEU A 100 0.42 12.79 -8.20
N ASP A 101 0.68 13.38 -9.37
CA ASP A 101 0.58 12.71 -10.67
C ASP A 101 1.84 12.91 -11.50
N ASN A 102 2.42 11.82 -12.00
CA ASN A 102 3.53 11.84 -12.96
C ASN A 102 4.74 12.64 -12.45
N LEU A 103 5.19 12.34 -11.23
CA LEU A 103 6.31 13.02 -10.58
C LEU A 103 7.42 12.03 -10.26
N THR A 104 8.67 12.48 -10.34
CA THR A 104 9.82 11.73 -9.82
C THR A 104 10.36 12.42 -8.56
N LEU A 105 10.51 11.68 -7.47
CA LEU A 105 10.96 12.19 -6.18
C LEU A 105 12.33 11.61 -5.83
N PHE A 106 13.32 12.46 -5.58
CA PHE A 106 14.62 12.01 -5.07
C PHE A 106 14.71 12.31 -3.58
N HIS A 107 15.08 11.33 -2.77
CA HIS A 107 15.12 11.45 -1.32
C HIS A 107 16.39 10.83 -0.75
N ALA A 108 16.87 11.36 0.37
CA ALA A 108 17.95 10.71 1.12
C ALA A 108 17.44 9.42 1.79
N GLN A 109 18.36 8.54 2.19
CA GLN A 109 18.02 7.29 2.87
C GLN A 109 17.21 7.49 4.17
N SER A 110 17.46 8.58 4.89
CA SER A 110 16.76 8.97 6.13
C SER A 110 15.40 9.63 5.90
N GLN A 111 15.02 9.89 4.64
CA GLN A 111 13.80 10.58 4.27
C GLN A 111 12.84 9.63 3.56
N THR A 112 11.55 9.86 3.77
CA THR A 112 10.50 9.28 2.93
C THR A 112 10.29 10.16 1.69
N ALA A 113 9.88 9.60 0.56
CA ALA A 113 9.48 10.39 -0.60
C ALA A 113 8.17 11.14 -0.31
N VAL A 114 7.17 10.42 0.20
CA VAL A 114 5.87 10.99 0.60
C VAL A 114 5.46 10.47 1.97
N ARG A 115 5.07 11.40 2.85
CA ARG A 115 4.48 11.08 4.14
C ARG A 115 3.11 11.75 4.29
N ALA A 116 2.07 10.94 4.45
CA ALA A 116 0.72 11.38 4.78
C ALA A 116 0.47 11.19 6.28
N SER A 117 0.10 12.29 6.96
CA SER A 117 -0.15 12.30 8.41
C SER A 117 -1.32 13.20 8.80
N LEU A 118 -1.79 13.06 10.04
CA LEU A 118 -2.85 13.88 10.64
C LEU A 118 -4.15 13.92 9.81
N ASN A 119 -4.73 12.76 9.52
CA ASN A 119 -5.97 12.63 8.74
C ASN A 119 -5.87 13.17 7.29
N SER A 120 -4.76 12.90 6.61
CA SER A 120 -4.58 13.29 5.21
C SER A 120 -5.21 12.27 4.24
N ASN A 121 -5.59 12.73 3.07
CA ASN A 121 -6.01 11.90 1.94
C ASN A 121 -5.09 12.19 0.75
N VAL A 122 -4.36 11.18 0.27
CA VAL A 122 -3.35 11.36 -0.76
C VAL A 122 -3.58 10.39 -1.91
N PHE A 123 -3.50 10.89 -3.14
CA PHE A 123 -3.60 10.10 -4.35
C PHE A 123 -2.25 10.10 -5.05
N LEU A 124 -1.70 8.93 -5.30
CA LEU A 124 -0.43 8.73 -5.99
C LEU A 124 -0.72 8.07 -7.34
N ASN A 125 -0.41 8.77 -8.43
CA ASN A 125 -0.56 8.27 -9.79
C ASN A 125 0.77 8.37 -10.53
N ARG A 126 1.40 7.24 -10.86
CA ARG A 126 2.70 7.20 -11.56
C ARG A 126 3.77 8.10 -10.90
N VAL A 127 3.90 8.03 -9.58
CA VAL A 127 4.88 8.81 -8.82
C VAL A 127 6.11 7.94 -8.56
N ALA A 128 7.23 8.17 -9.22
CA ALA A 128 8.46 7.43 -8.96
C ALA A 128 9.23 7.99 -7.76
N SER A 129 9.94 7.14 -7.02
CA SER A 129 10.87 7.54 -5.96
C SER A 129 12.26 6.94 -6.17
N HIS A 130 13.30 7.74 -5.94
CA HIS A 130 14.69 7.32 -5.95
C HIS A 130 15.38 7.70 -4.64
N ILE A 131 16.01 6.71 -4.01
CA ILE A 131 16.74 6.88 -2.75
C ILE A 131 18.23 7.06 -3.04
N ASP A 132 18.84 8.10 -2.48
CA ASP A 132 20.29 8.27 -2.51
C ASP A 132 20.92 7.27 -1.53
N LYS A 133 21.67 6.31 -2.08
CA LYS A 133 22.31 5.18 -1.37
C LYS A 133 21.30 4.21 -0.73
N PRO A 134 20.73 3.29 -1.51
CA PRO A 134 19.86 2.25 -0.96
C PRO A 134 20.61 1.39 0.05
N SER A 135 19.90 0.98 1.10
CA SER A 135 20.37 -0.02 2.06
C SER A 135 19.49 -1.25 2.00
N ASP A 136 20.01 -2.36 2.50
CA ASP A 136 19.25 -3.60 2.67
C ASP A 136 18.14 -3.49 3.73
N ALA A 137 18.22 -2.51 4.63
CA ALA A 137 17.18 -2.24 5.62
C ALA A 137 15.92 -1.65 4.98
N PHE A 138 14.75 -2.09 5.45
CA PHE A 138 13.46 -1.55 5.01
C PHE A 138 13.35 -0.05 5.34
N SER A 139 13.31 0.79 4.31
CA SER A 139 13.07 2.24 4.43
C SER A 139 11.90 2.63 3.52
N PRO A 140 10.71 2.97 4.07
CA PRO A 140 9.54 3.21 3.25
C PRO A 140 9.67 4.51 2.46
N SER A 141 9.56 4.42 1.13
CA SER A 141 9.44 5.59 0.26
C SER A 141 8.11 6.32 0.46
N TYR A 142 7.04 5.58 0.74
CA TYR A 142 5.69 6.14 0.93
C TYR A 142 5.13 5.68 2.27
N SER A 143 4.56 6.61 3.04
CA SER A 143 4.02 6.27 4.36
C SER A 143 2.68 6.94 4.65
N ALA A 144 1.72 6.14 5.11
CA ALA A 144 0.47 6.60 5.71
C ALA A 144 0.53 6.38 7.22
N ASN A 145 0.34 7.46 7.99
CA ASN A 145 0.25 7.41 9.44
C ASN A 145 -0.81 8.37 9.98
N SER A 146 -1.08 8.27 11.28
CA SER A 146 -2.05 9.08 12.03
C SER A 146 -3.40 9.18 11.31
N ASN A 147 -4.03 8.02 11.08
CA ASN A 147 -5.36 7.89 10.48
C ASN A 147 -5.47 8.54 9.08
N SER A 148 -4.43 8.38 8.25
CA SER A 148 -4.39 8.93 6.89
C SER A 148 -4.66 7.85 5.84
N ASN A 149 -5.10 8.27 4.65
CA ASN A 149 -5.41 7.40 3.53
C ASN A 149 -4.49 7.71 2.35
N ILE A 150 -3.96 6.68 1.69
CA ILE A 150 -3.24 6.80 0.42
C ILE A 150 -3.90 5.90 -0.62
N ILE A 151 -4.28 6.44 -1.77
CA ILE A 151 -4.77 5.68 -2.93
C ILE A 151 -3.65 5.64 -3.98
N VAL A 152 -3.35 4.47 -4.51
CA VAL A 152 -2.16 4.22 -5.33
C VAL A 152 -2.55 3.62 -6.68
N THR A 153 -2.11 4.22 -7.78
CA THR A 153 -2.41 3.78 -9.15
C THR A 153 -1.19 3.88 -10.07
N GLY A 154 -0.99 2.86 -10.90
CA GLY A 154 0.01 2.87 -11.98
C GLY A 154 1.45 3.05 -11.53
N MET A 155 1.79 2.60 -10.32
CA MET A 155 3.15 2.65 -9.78
C MET A 155 3.96 1.44 -10.26
N ASP A 156 5.24 1.66 -10.54
CA ASP A 156 6.21 0.59 -10.78
C ASP A 156 7.37 0.75 -9.79
N GLY A 157 7.37 -0.11 -8.77
CA GLY A 157 8.28 0.00 -7.64
C GLY A 157 7.76 0.88 -6.51
N GLY A 158 8.44 0.79 -5.37
CA GLY A 158 8.16 1.58 -4.17
C GLY A 158 7.96 0.73 -2.92
N MET A 159 8.38 1.27 -1.79
CA MET A 159 8.22 0.66 -0.47
C MET A 159 7.18 1.46 0.32
N PHE A 160 6.11 0.80 0.72
CA PHE A 160 4.95 1.43 1.36
C PHE A 160 4.81 0.96 2.80
N ARG A 161 4.44 1.90 3.68
CA ARG A 161 4.09 1.60 5.06
C ARG A 161 2.74 2.18 5.44
N ALA A 162 1.81 1.34 5.89
CA ALA A 162 0.59 1.75 6.57
C ALA A 162 0.76 1.52 8.08
N SER A 163 0.59 2.57 8.89
CA SER A 163 0.77 2.48 10.34
C SER A 163 -0.21 3.39 11.08
N THR A 164 -0.38 3.19 12.39
CA THR A 164 -1.22 4.00 13.29
C THR A 164 -2.64 4.23 12.75
N SER A 165 -3.37 3.12 12.56
CA SER A 165 -4.75 3.09 12.05
C SER A 165 -4.95 3.78 10.70
N SER A 166 -3.98 3.64 9.78
CA SER A 166 -4.03 4.26 8.46
C SER A 166 -4.43 3.27 7.36
N HIS A 167 -4.75 3.79 6.19
CA HIS A 167 -5.18 2.99 5.05
C HIS A 167 -4.33 3.25 3.80
N ILE A 168 -3.99 2.17 3.08
CA ILE A 168 -3.46 2.28 1.71
C ILE A 168 -4.29 1.39 0.79
N ASP A 169 -4.75 1.96 -0.32
CA ASP A 169 -5.55 1.26 -1.31
C ASP A 169 -4.83 1.24 -2.67
N PHE A 170 -4.40 0.04 -3.08
CA PHE A 170 -3.77 -0.21 -4.36
C PHE A 170 -4.82 -0.57 -5.40
N GLN A 171 -5.07 0.39 -6.29
CA GLN A 171 -5.91 0.21 -7.47
C GLN A 171 -5.17 -0.60 -8.54
N ALA A 172 -5.85 -0.97 -9.63
CA ALA A 172 -5.26 -1.78 -10.68
C ALA A 172 -3.98 -1.17 -11.30
N GLY A 173 -3.05 -2.04 -11.69
CA GLY A 173 -1.89 -1.68 -12.52
C GLY A 173 -0.61 -1.32 -11.76
N ASN A 174 -0.56 -1.53 -10.45
CA ASN A 174 0.66 -1.38 -9.67
C ASN A 174 1.55 -2.63 -9.77
N LYS A 175 2.88 -2.45 -9.84
CA LYS A 175 3.85 -3.55 -9.99
C LYS A 175 5.09 -3.33 -9.14
N ASN A 176 5.81 -4.41 -8.83
CA ASN A 176 7.08 -4.39 -8.09
C ASN A 176 7.00 -3.71 -6.71
N ILE A 177 5.85 -3.79 -6.05
CA ILE A 177 5.57 -3.08 -4.79
C ILE A 177 6.06 -3.88 -3.58
N GLN A 178 6.58 -3.19 -2.56
CA GLN A 178 6.78 -3.75 -1.23
C GLN A 178 5.90 -3.06 -0.20
N VAL A 179 5.28 -3.81 0.69
CA VAL A 179 4.33 -3.27 1.69
C VAL A 179 4.64 -3.79 3.09
N LEU A 180 4.60 -2.87 4.07
CA LEU A 180 4.58 -3.18 5.50
C LEU A 180 3.29 -2.60 6.14
N VAL A 181 2.52 -3.46 6.80
CA VAL A 181 1.27 -3.07 7.48
C VAL A 181 1.38 -3.29 8.99
N THR A 182 1.21 -2.23 9.77
CA THR A 182 1.33 -2.27 11.25
C THR A 182 0.23 -1.53 11.97
N ASP A 183 0.13 -1.71 13.29
CA ASP A 183 -0.58 -0.81 14.21
C ASP A 183 -2.06 -0.56 13.84
N ASN A 184 -2.83 -1.63 13.65
CA ASN A 184 -4.25 -1.60 13.25
C ASN A 184 -4.52 -0.92 11.90
N SER A 185 -3.54 -0.90 11.01
CA SER A 185 -3.67 -0.33 9.67
C SER A 185 -4.14 -1.38 8.67
N VAL A 186 -4.69 -0.90 7.57
CA VAL A 186 -5.35 -1.72 6.55
C VAL A 186 -4.73 -1.42 5.20
N VAL A 187 -4.38 -2.45 4.45
CA VAL A 187 -4.02 -2.31 3.03
C VAL A 187 -4.93 -3.17 2.18
N ASN A 188 -5.54 -2.56 1.16
CA ASN A 188 -6.34 -3.24 0.16
C ASN A 188 -5.63 -3.19 -1.19
N ALA A 189 -5.79 -4.24 -1.98
CA ALA A 189 -5.19 -4.32 -3.31
C ALA A 189 -6.08 -5.03 -4.33
N THR A 190 -6.08 -4.52 -5.55
CA THR A 190 -6.73 -5.12 -6.72
C THR A 190 -5.79 -5.11 -7.91
N SER A 191 -5.78 -6.18 -8.72
CA SER A 191 -4.98 -6.32 -9.95
C SER A 191 -3.55 -5.72 -9.85
N SER A 192 -2.84 -6.06 -8.76
CA SER A 192 -1.53 -5.50 -8.43
C SER A 192 -0.49 -6.61 -8.19
N HIS A 193 0.78 -6.33 -8.47
CA HIS A 193 1.89 -7.25 -8.21
C HIS A 193 2.82 -6.72 -7.12
N PHE A 194 3.01 -7.56 -6.09
CA PHE A 194 3.83 -7.27 -4.92
C PHE A 194 5.03 -8.20 -4.87
N ASN A 195 6.22 -7.63 -4.74
CA ASN A 195 7.44 -8.39 -4.50
C ASN A 195 7.47 -8.93 -3.06
N ALA A 196 7.01 -8.11 -2.11
CA ALA A 196 6.94 -8.51 -0.70
C ALA A 196 5.79 -7.80 0.02
N VAL A 197 5.04 -8.55 0.81
CA VAL A 197 4.04 -8.03 1.74
C VAL A 197 4.37 -8.56 3.12
N GLN A 198 4.47 -7.66 4.09
CA GLN A 198 4.66 -7.97 5.49
C GLN A 198 3.52 -7.38 6.32
N THR A 199 2.86 -8.21 7.11
CA THR A 199 1.93 -7.74 8.15
C THR A 199 2.53 -8.01 9.53
N TRP A 200 2.44 -7.04 10.42
CA TRP A 200 2.96 -7.13 11.78
C TRP A 200 2.01 -6.47 12.78
N GLY A 201 2.04 -6.94 14.03
CA GLY A 201 1.10 -6.47 15.05
C GLY A 201 -0.33 -6.75 14.58
N ASN A 202 -1.26 -5.83 14.74
CA ASN A 202 -2.64 -5.99 14.26
C ASN A 202 -2.84 -5.44 12.83
N GLY A 203 -1.83 -5.49 11.96
CA GLY A 203 -1.96 -5.04 10.57
C GLY A 203 -2.82 -6.01 9.74
N TYR A 204 -3.63 -5.48 8.84
CA TYR A 204 -4.49 -6.25 7.93
C TYR A 204 -4.16 -5.98 6.46
N PHE A 205 -3.98 -7.02 5.67
CA PHE A 205 -3.79 -6.93 4.21
C PHE A 205 -4.85 -7.76 3.49
N TYR A 206 -5.53 -7.14 2.54
CA TYR A 206 -6.44 -7.79 1.61
C TYR A 206 -5.95 -7.64 0.18
N SER A 207 -5.97 -8.74 -0.58
CA SER A 207 -5.65 -8.75 -2.01
C SER A 207 -6.72 -9.47 -2.81
N GLY A 208 -7.23 -8.82 -3.85
CA GLY A 208 -8.28 -9.32 -4.73
C GLY A 208 -7.93 -9.26 -6.22
N GLU A 209 -8.83 -9.79 -7.05
CA GLU A 209 -8.92 -9.51 -8.49
C GLU A 209 -7.61 -9.69 -9.28
N LYS A 210 -7.08 -10.93 -9.35
CA LYS A 210 -5.89 -11.29 -10.15
C LYS A 210 -4.61 -10.57 -9.71
N SER A 211 -4.51 -10.24 -8.42
CA SER A 211 -3.25 -9.77 -7.84
C SER A 211 -2.26 -10.93 -7.66
N ALA A 212 -0.99 -10.59 -7.48
CA ALA A 212 0.06 -11.57 -7.21
C ALA A 212 1.03 -11.05 -6.14
N VAL A 213 1.45 -11.93 -5.24
CA VAL A 213 2.38 -11.65 -4.14
C VAL A 213 3.50 -12.67 -4.20
N ASP A 214 4.72 -12.23 -4.49
CA ASP A 214 5.87 -13.12 -4.57
C ASP A 214 6.26 -13.63 -3.18
N LYS A 215 6.36 -12.74 -2.18
CA LYS A 215 6.62 -13.11 -0.79
C LYS A 215 5.60 -12.51 0.16
N LEU A 216 4.87 -13.35 0.88
CA LEU A 216 3.91 -12.96 1.92
C LEU A 216 4.41 -13.42 3.28
N GLN A 217 4.62 -12.47 4.20
CA GLN A 217 5.11 -12.76 5.54
C GLN A 217 4.13 -12.18 6.58
N ILE A 218 3.62 -13.05 7.44
CA ILE A 218 2.58 -12.70 8.42
C ILE A 218 3.17 -12.89 9.82
N TYR A 219 3.32 -11.79 10.55
CA TYR A 219 4.00 -11.80 11.84
C TYR A 219 3.11 -11.35 12.99
N SER A 220 3.45 -11.79 14.21
CA SER A 220 2.82 -11.38 15.46
C SER A 220 1.30 -11.64 15.43
N LYS A 221 0.45 -10.61 15.27
CA LYS A 221 -1.02 -10.72 15.22
C LYS A 221 -1.60 -10.34 13.85
N GLY A 222 -0.77 -10.38 12.81
CA GLY A 222 -1.14 -9.91 11.49
C GLY A 222 -2.25 -10.77 10.90
N THR A 223 -3.06 -10.15 10.06
CA THR A 223 -4.14 -10.83 9.33
C THR A 223 -3.99 -10.57 7.85
N VAL A 224 -4.15 -11.61 7.05
CA VAL A 224 -4.12 -11.51 5.60
C VAL A 224 -5.24 -12.30 4.98
N GLU A 225 -5.92 -11.71 4.00
CA GLU A 225 -6.93 -12.37 3.17
C GLU A 225 -6.59 -12.17 1.69
N VAL A 226 -6.64 -13.26 0.92
CA VAL A 226 -6.39 -13.23 -0.52
C VAL A 226 -7.55 -13.85 -1.29
N SER A 227 -7.96 -13.24 -2.40
CA SER A 227 -9.08 -13.65 -3.25
C SER A 227 -8.67 -13.56 -4.71
N ASN A 228 -8.88 -14.63 -5.51
CA ASN A 228 -8.39 -14.73 -6.90
C ASN A 228 -6.94 -14.23 -7.04
N THR A 229 -6.08 -14.56 -6.08
CA THR A 229 -4.72 -14.01 -5.97
C THR A 229 -3.70 -15.15 -5.95
N GLU A 230 -2.55 -14.91 -6.58
CA GLU A 230 -1.41 -15.83 -6.50
C GLU A 230 -0.45 -15.41 -5.38
N VAL A 231 -0.08 -16.34 -4.49
CA VAL A 231 0.95 -16.15 -3.46
C VAL A 231 2.03 -17.20 -3.68
N LYS A 232 3.26 -16.79 -4.02
CA LYS A 232 4.34 -17.74 -4.36
C LYS A 232 5.10 -18.25 -3.14
N HIS A 233 5.16 -17.45 -2.08
CA HIS A 233 5.91 -17.82 -0.88
C HIS A 233 5.22 -17.30 0.38
N LEU A 234 4.61 -18.19 1.16
CA LEU A 234 3.98 -17.88 2.43
C LEU A 234 4.88 -18.23 3.63
N GLU A 235 5.11 -17.26 4.51
CA GLU A 235 5.74 -17.45 5.83
C GLU A 235 4.83 -16.88 6.91
N MET A 236 4.66 -17.61 8.02
CA MET A 236 3.84 -17.15 9.13
C MET A 236 4.56 -17.37 10.46
N THR A 237 4.55 -16.35 11.33
CA THR A 237 5.14 -16.45 12.67
C THR A 237 4.33 -15.67 13.71
N GLY A 238 3.91 -16.31 14.81
CA GLY A 238 3.13 -15.69 15.88
C GLY A 238 1.75 -16.31 16.07
N SER A 239 0.76 -15.45 16.32
CA SER A 239 -0.67 -15.75 16.53
C SER A 239 -1.49 -14.98 15.49
N ASN A 240 -1.58 -15.52 14.28
CA ASN A 240 -1.99 -14.80 13.09
C ASN A 240 -3.03 -15.56 12.28
N LEU A 241 -3.67 -14.88 11.31
CA LEU A 241 -4.69 -15.45 10.43
C LEU A 241 -4.32 -15.25 8.97
N PHE A 242 -4.49 -16.30 8.17
CA PHE A 242 -4.40 -16.26 6.71
C PHE A 242 -5.64 -16.88 6.07
N GLY A 243 -6.35 -16.11 5.26
CA GLY A 243 -7.48 -16.54 4.44
C GLY A 243 -7.12 -16.58 2.96
N ALA A 244 -7.50 -17.65 2.25
CA ALA A 244 -7.37 -17.77 0.80
C ALA A 244 -8.70 -18.22 0.18
N TYR A 245 -9.25 -17.38 -0.70
CA TYR A 245 -10.62 -17.50 -1.20
C TYR A 245 -10.68 -17.45 -2.73
N TYR A 246 -11.78 -17.97 -3.29
CA TYR A 246 -12.21 -17.77 -4.67
C TYR A 246 -11.10 -17.99 -5.70
N GLY A 247 -10.61 -19.23 -5.85
CA GLY A 247 -9.62 -19.57 -6.88
C GLY A 247 -8.22 -19.00 -6.65
N SER A 248 -7.89 -18.60 -5.42
CA SER A 248 -6.52 -18.21 -5.09
C SER A 248 -5.57 -19.40 -5.20
N LYS A 249 -4.31 -19.11 -5.54
CA LYS A 249 -3.25 -20.12 -5.63
C LYS A 249 -2.11 -19.73 -4.68
N VAL A 250 -1.83 -20.56 -3.70
CA VAL A 250 -0.83 -20.27 -2.65
C VAL A 250 0.21 -21.37 -2.63
N SER A 251 1.48 -21.00 -2.57
CA SER A 251 2.61 -21.90 -2.38
C SER A 251 3.21 -21.75 -0.99
N GLY A 252 3.43 -22.89 -0.32
CA GLY A 252 3.86 -22.96 1.07
C GLY A 252 2.73 -23.43 2.00
N PRO A 253 2.82 -23.19 3.32
CA PRO A 253 3.77 -22.33 3.99
C PRO A 253 5.18 -22.95 4.07
N PHE A 254 6.19 -22.10 3.89
CA PHE A 254 7.61 -22.50 3.97
C PHE A 254 8.19 -22.37 5.39
N SER A 255 7.51 -21.65 6.27
CA SER A 255 7.86 -21.53 7.69
C SER A 255 6.62 -21.21 8.52
N LEU A 256 6.41 -21.98 9.59
CA LEU A 256 5.32 -21.80 10.56
C LEU A 256 5.83 -21.91 11.99
N THR A 257 5.87 -20.79 12.71
CA THR A 257 6.36 -20.76 14.09
C THR A 257 5.44 -19.95 14.98
N GLY A 258 5.00 -20.49 16.12
CA GLY A 258 4.16 -19.74 17.06
C GLY A 258 2.88 -20.48 17.45
N LYS A 259 2.08 -19.83 18.30
CA LYS A 259 0.87 -20.40 18.89
C LYS A 259 -0.35 -19.71 18.29
N GLY A 260 -1.34 -20.44 17.80
CA GLY A 260 -2.60 -19.86 17.29
C GLY A 260 -2.48 -19.31 15.87
N ILE A 261 -1.89 -20.09 14.98
CA ILE A 261 -1.89 -19.81 13.53
C ILE A 261 -3.20 -20.36 12.96
N ILE A 262 -3.94 -19.55 12.22
CA ILE A 262 -5.23 -19.92 11.64
C ILE A 262 -5.18 -19.80 10.12
N PHE A 263 -5.63 -20.85 9.44
CA PHE A 263 -5.85 -20.88 7.99
C PHE A 263 -7.33 -21.01 7.68
N GLU A 264 -7.83 -20.21 6.74
CA GLU A 264 -9.17 -20.33 6.16
C GLU A 264 -9.09 -20.43 4.64
N ILE A 265 -9.40 -21.60 4.08
CA ILE A 265 -9.19 -21.88 2.64
C ILE A 265 -10.51 -22.23 1.97
N ASP A 266 -11.03 -21.37 1.09
CA ASP A 266 -12.28 -21.62 0.36
C ASP A 266 -12.08 -21.57 -1.15
N GLY A 267 -12.44 -22.64 -1.85
CA GLY A 267 -12.36 -22.74 -3.31
C GLY A 267 -10.97 -22.41 -3.89
N SER A 268 -9.90 -22.66 -3.13
CA SER A 268 -8.53 -22.22 -3.44
C SER A 268 -7.55 -23.40 -3.46
N THR A 269 -6.40 -23.20 -4.09
CA THR A 269 -5.36 -24.22 -4.26
C THR A 269 -4.12 -23.87 -3.43
N LEU A 270 -3.66 -24.84 -2.63
CA LEU A 270 -2.43 -24.80 -1.86
C LEU A 270 -1.44 -25.82 -2.46
N GLU A 271 -0.25 -25.36 -2.83
CA GLU A 271 0.83 -26.18 -3.40
C GLU A 271 2.07 -26.14 -2.52
N ASN A 272 2.92 -27.17 -2.62
CA ASN A 272 4.12 -27.31 -1.81
C ASN A 272 3.83 -27.21 -0.30
N TRP A 273 2.62 -27.60 0.11
CA TRP A 273 2.19 -27.58 1.48
C TRP A 273 2.84 -28.75 2.20
N GLN A 274 3.91 -28.47 2.96
CA GLN A 274 4.51 -29.47 3.83
C GLN A 274 3.59 -29.65 5.04
N GLY A 275 3.34 -30.90 5.45
CA GLY A 275 2.48 -31.19 6.60
C GLY A 275 2.89 -30.34 7.80
N ILE A 276 1.91 -29.69 8.45
CA ILE A 276 2.15 -28.76 9.55
C ILE A 276 2.44 -29.57 10.81
N ASP A 277 3.71 -29.71 11.20
CA ASP A 277 4.11 -30.18 12.53
C ASP A 277 4.05 -29.00 13.54
N ASN A 278 2.88 -28.38 13.62
CA ASN A 278 2.57 -27.36 14.62
C ASN A 278 1.22 -27.68 15.26
N PRO A 279 1.20 -28.28 16.46
CA PRO A 279 -0.02 -28.72 17.12
C PRO A 279 -0.94 -27.56 17.53
N ASN A 280 -0.48 -26.31 17.41
CA ASN A 280 -1.24 -25.10 17.73
C ASN A 280 -1.75 -24.36 16.49
N ALA A 281 -1.57 -24.94 15.30
CA ALA A 281 -2.14 -24.41 14.07
C ALA A 281 -3.55 -24.99 13.85
N GLN A 282 -4.46 -24.16 13.33
CA GLN A 282 -5.81 -24.56 12.95
C GLN A 282 -5.99 -24.30 11.45
N VAL A 283 -6.48 -25.29 10.72
CA VAL A 283 -6.73 -25.18 9.28
C VAL A 283 -8.18 -25.52 9.00
N GLY A 284 -8.97 -24.55 8.54
CA GLY A 284 -10.33 -24.76 8.08
C GLY A 284 -10.45 -24.50 6.58
N GLY A 285 -11.38 -25.17 5.89
CA GLY A 285 -11.58 -24.87 4.49
C GLY A 285 -12.66 -25.68 3.77
N HIS A 286 -13.21 -25.08 2.71
CA HIS A 286 -14.29 -25.64 1.90
C HIS A 286 -13.85 -25.69 0.43
N ASP A 287 -14.06 -26.84 -0.24
CA ASP A 287 -13.67 -27.06 -1.64
C ASP A 287 -12.21 -26.65 -1.98
N ALA A 288 -11.31 -26.84 -1.01
CA ALA A 288 -9.90 -26.54 -1.15
C ALA A 288 -9.14 -27.69 -1.83
N SER A 289 -8.14 -27.37 -2.64
CA SER A 289 -7.18 -28.33 -3.19
C SER A 289 -5.85 -28.16 -2.47
N ILE A 290 -5.34 -29.20 -1.79
CA ILE A 290 -4.04 -29.17 -1.12
C ILE A 290 -3.15 -30.23 -1.76
N ASN A 291 -2.03 -29.82 -2.35
CA ASN A 291 -1.09 -30.67 -3.08
C ASN A 291 -1.79 -31.59 -4.11
N GLY A 292 -2.79 -31.05 -4.82
CA GLY A 292 -3.55 -31.77 -5.84
C GLY A 292 -4.68 -32.67 -5.32
N LYS A 293 -4.86 -32.79 -3.99
CA LYS A 293 -5.98 -33.51 -3.38
C LYS A 293 -7.09 -32.54 -3.01
N VAL A 294 -8.31 -32.79 -3.50
CA VAL A 294 -9.49 -31.96 -3.21
C VAL A 294 -10.17 -32.40 -1.93
N PHE A 295 -10.48 -31.45 -1.06
CA PHE A 295 -11.19 -31.63 0.20
C PHE A 295 -12.57 -30.96 0.12
N LYS A 296 -13.60 -31.73 -0.29
CA LYS A 296 -14.98 -31.26 -0.44
C LYS A 296 -15.74 -31.27 0.89
N GLY A 297 -16.11 -30.10 1.43
CA GLY A 297 -16.98 -29.97 2.61
C GLY A 297 -16.39 -30.32 3.99
N TRP A 298 -15.25 -29.75 4.39
CA TRP A 298 -14.57 -30.11 5.64
C TRP A 298 -14.51 -28.92 6.64
N THR A 299 -14.65 -29.20 7.93
CA THR A 299 -14.15 -28.32 9.00
C THR A 299 -13.12 -29.12 9.77
N TRP A 300 -11.85 -28.87 9.53
CA TRP A 300 -10.78 -29.36 10.40
C TRP A 300 -10.58 -28.35 11.53
N THR A 301 -10.60 -28.83 12.76
CA THR A 301 -9.95 -28.17 13.90
C THR A 301 -8.83 -29.12 14.33
N GLY A 302 -7.61 -28.90 13.84
CA GLY A 302 -6.46 -29.76 14.13
C GLY A 302 -5.43 -29.78 13.00
N GLU A 303 -4.39 -30.61 13.17
CA GLU A 303 -3.31 -30.85 12.20
C GLU A 303 -3.87 -31.42 10.88
N VAL A 304 -3.31 -30.98 9.75
CA VAL A 304 -3.62 -31.56 8.43
C VAL A 304 -3.18 -33.03 8.45
N PRO A 305 -4.08 -34.00 8.18
CA PRO A 305 -3.67 -35.40 8.12
C PRO A 305 -2.68 -35.62 6.99
N LYS A 306 -1.63 -36.40 7.29
CA LYS A 306 -0.62 -36.84 6.31
C LYS A 306 -1.25 -37.52 5.10
#